data_AF-A0A2N2UIT3-F1
#
_entry.id   AF-A0A2N2UIT3-F1
#
_cell.length_a   1.000
_cell.length_b   1.000
_cell.length_c   1.000
_cell.angle_alpha   90.00
_cell.angle_beta   90.00
_cell.angle_gamma   90.00
#
_symmetry.space_group_name_H-M   'P 1'
#
loop_
_entity.id
_entity.type
_entity.pdbx_description
1 polymer ?
#
loop_
_entity_poly.entity_id
_entity_poly.type
_entity_poly.pdbx_seq_one_letter_code
_entity_poly.pdbx_strand_id
1 'polypeptide(L)'
;MTQLKKSRRAASPQSAPAITPCADAEPGAGAALKLVLRRVAIDTYRENVAYLHRDCAVYRAEGFQALSKVEVRANGKRILATLNVVDDERIVGCAELGVSEDAFDLLGVADGHPASISQAEPASSIPALHRKIAGERLDRDDFRAIVRDIAEHRYSKIELTAFVVACNQGELDREEVYYLTDAMVASGRRLDWRERPVVDKHCIGGIPGNRTSMLVVPIVAAHGMLCPKTSSRA
;
A
#
# COMPACT_ATOMS: atom_id res chain seq x y z
N MET A 1 -66.17 -25.30 -26.51
CA MET A 1 -65.74 -26.25 -25.45
C MET A 1 -64.21 -26.20 -25.42
N THR A 2 -63.48 -25.78 -24.40
CA THR A 2 -63.77 -25.32 -23.04
C THR A 2 -62.53 -24.53 -22.61
N GLN A 3 -62.70 -23.29 -22.13
CA GLN A 3 -61.62 -22.52 -21.51
C GLN A 3 -61.27 -23.13 -20.15
N LEU A 4 -59.98 -23.19 -19.82
CA LEU A 4 -59.52 -23.35 -18.44
C LEU A 4 -58.69 -22.12 -18.03
N LYS A 5 -59.33 -21.23 -17.27
CA LYS A 5 -58.69 -20.13 -16.54
C LYS A 5 -57.74 -20.70 -15.48
N LYS A 6 -56.51 -20.20 -15.41
CA LYS A 6 -55.75 -20.12 -14.16
C LYS A 6 -55.26 -18.68 -13.94
N SER A 7 -55.91 -18.06 -12.98
CA SER A 7 -55.61 -16.80 -12.33
C SER A 7 -54.16 -16.76 -11.81
N ARG A 8 -53.39 -15.74 -12.20
CA ARG A 8 -52.20 -15.29 -11.47
C ARG A 8 -52.51 -13.91 -10.89
N ARG A 9 -52.53 -13.85 -9.56
CA ARG A 9 -52.65 -12.63 -8.75
C ARG A 9 -51.49 -11.69 -9.05
N ALA A 10 -51.79 -10.44 -9.37
CA ALA A 10 -50.82 -9.35 -9.38
C ALA A 10 -50.44 -9.01 -7.92
N ALA A 11 -49.14 -9.01 -7.62
CA ALA A 11 -48.61 -8.54 -6.35
C ALA A 11 -48.41 -7.02 -6.43
N SER A 12 -48.91 -6.31 -5.43
CA SER A 12 -48.82 -4.85 -5.28
C SER A 12 -47.37 -4.38 -5.09
N PRO A 13 -47.00 -3.18 -5.55
CA PRO A 13 -45.67 -2.62 -5.32
C PRO A 13 -45.51 -2.23 -3.84
N GLN A 14 -44.52 -2.81 -3.18
CA GLN A 14 -44.10 -2.37 -1.84
C GLN A 14 -43.30 -1.07 -1.97
N SER A 15 -43.75 -0.04 -1.26
CA SER A 15 -43.16 1.27 -1.14
C SER A 15 -41.78 1.23 -0.47
N ALA A 16 -40.79 1.86 -1.09
CA ALA A 16 -39.49 2.13 -0.48
C ALA A 16 -39.65 3.09 0.72
N PRO A 17 -38.86 2.94 1.81
CA PRO A 17 -38.89 3.89 2.91
C PRO A 17 -38.24 5.21 2.49
N ALA A 18 -38.89 6.31 2.83
CA ALA A 18 -38.42 7.66 2.56
C ALA A 18 -37.16 7.96 3.40
N ILE A 19 -36.09 8.41 2.74
CA ILE A 19 -34.85 8.85 3.36
C ILE A 19 -35.06 10.27 3.88
N THR A 20 -34.93 10.46 5.20
CA THR A 20 -34.93 11.77 5.85
C THR A 20 -33.62 12.51 5.51
N PRO A 21 -33.66 13.79 5.09
CA PRO A 21 -32.44 14.54 4.82
C PRO A 21 -31.64 14.80 6.10
N CYS A 22 -30.33 14.60 6.03
CA CYS A 22 -29.38 14.88 7.11
C CYS A 22 -29.47 16.35 7.56
N ALA A 23 -29.70 16.54 8.86
CA ALA A 23 -29.65 17.84 9.50
C ALA A 23 -28.21 18.38 9.57
N ASP A 24 -28.05 19.66 9.28
CA ASP A 24 -26.81 20.41 9.36
C ASP A 24 -26.26 20.41 10.79
N ALA A 25 -25.09 19.81 10.98
CA ALA A 25 -24.33 19.89 12.23
C ALA A 25 -23.12 20.81 12.01
N GLU A 26 -23.04 21.89 12.77
CA GLU A 26 -21.94 22.85 12.71
C GLU A 26 -20.58 22.24 13.15
N PRO A 27 -19.46 22.65 12.53
CA PRO A 27 -18.15 22.06 12.83
C PRO A 27 -17.51 22.71 14.06
N GLY A 28 -17.52 21.97 15.18
CA GLY A 28 -16.66 22.21 16.34
C GLY A 28 -15.30 21.54 16.18
N ALA A 29 -14.24 22.22 16.61
CA ALA A 29 -12.83 21.89 16.40
C ALA A 29 -12.39 20.47 16.84
N GLY A 30 -11.66 19.79 15.95
CA GLY A 30 -10.55 18.88 16.31
C GLY A 30 -10.86 17.43 16.71
N ALA A 31 -12.09 16.94 16.57
CA ALA A 31 -12.37 15.52 16.71
C ALA A 31 -12.29 14.83 15.34
N ALA A 32 -11.30 13.98 15.12
CA ALA A 32 -11.25 13.11 13.94
C ALA A 32 -12.56 12.31 13.87
N LEU A 33 -13.44 12.69 12.94
CA LEU A 33 -14.71 12.03 12.71
C LEU A 33 -14.42 10.55 12.41
N LYS A 34 -14.92 9.67 13.28
CA LYS A 34 -14.74 8.23 13.14
C LYS A 34 -15.66 7.73 12.04
N LEU A 35 -15.07 7.24 10.96
CA LEU A 35 -15.76 6.60 9.86
C LEU A 35 -15.82 5.09 10.11
N VAL A 36 -16.80 4.45 9.49
CA VAL A 36 -16.95 3.00 9.54
C VAL A 36 -16.10 2.42 8.41
N LEU A 37 -15.11 1.58 8.73
CA LEU A 37 -14.28 0.95 7.72
C LEU A 37 -15.13 -0.01 6.89
N ARG A 38 -15.00 0.07 5.57
CA ARG A 38 -15.66 -0.81 4.61
C ARG A 38 -14.66 -1.50 3.72
N ARG A 39 -14.72 -2.83 3.63
CA ARG A 39 -13.97 -3.56 2.61
C ARG A 39 -14.59 -3.31 1.24
N VAL A 40 -13.83 -2.68 0.34
CA VAL A 40 -14.23 -2.50 -1.06
C VAL A 40 -13.56 -3.60 -1.88
N ALA A 41 -14.36 -4.43 -2.55
CA ALA A 41 -13.89 -5.58 -3.35
C ALA A 41 -13.26 -5.14 -4.69
N ILE A 42 -12.21 -4.33 -4.60
CA ILE A 42 -11.39 -3.88 -5.73
C ILE A 42 -9.95 -4.27 -5.44
N ASP A 43 -9.41 -5.15 -6.28
CA ASP A 43 -7.98 -5.45 -6.34
C ASP A 43 -7.27 -4.26 -7.01
N THR A 44 -6.60 -3.46 -6.20
CA THR A 44 -5.76 -2.33 -6.65
C THR A 44 -4.32 -2.77 -6.90
N TYR A 45 -4.09 -4.09 -6.93
CA TYR A 45 -2.79 -4.71 -6.75
C TYR A 45 -2.14 -4.21 -5.45
N ARG A 46 -0.81 -4.29 -5.36
CA ARG A 46 0.01 -3.92 -4.18
C ARG A 46 -0.05 -2.45 -3.73
N GLU A 47 -1.04 -1.68 -4.19
CA GLU A 47 -1.29 -0.30 -3.81
C GLU A 47 -2.40 -0.23 -2.77
N ASN A 48 -2.14 0.48 -1.68
CA ASN A 48 -3.16 0.78 -0.70
C ASN A 48 -4.02 1.95 -1.21
N VAL A 49 -5.32 1.73 -1.37
CA VAL A 49 -6.26 2.76 -1.83
C VAL A 49 -7.37 2.92 -0.82
N ALA A 50 -7.65 4.17 -0.47
CA ALA A 50 -8.78 4.57 0.35
C ALA A 50 -9.84 5.22 -0.55
N TYR A 51 -11.10 5.05 -0.20
CA TYR A 51 -12.25 5.55 -0.93
C TYR A 51 -13.14 6.34 0.03
N LEU A 52 -13.41 7.60 -0.31
CA LEU A 52 -14.39 8.43 0.39
C LEU A 52 -15.48 8.87 -0.57
N HIS A 53 -16.71 8.94 -0.07
CA HIS A 53 -17.79 9.58 -0.80
C HIS A 53 -17.54 11.10 -0.91
N ARG A 54 -17.84 11.71 -2.06
CA ARG A 54 -17.61 13.16 -2.27
C ARG A 54 -18.33 14.03 -1.23
N ASP A 55 -19.54 13.63 -0.85
CA ASP A 55 -20.36 14.37 0.11
C ASP A 55 -20.02 14.10 1.59
N CYS A 56 -19.04 13.23 1.84
CA CYS A 56 -18.56 12.92 3.18
C CYS A 56 -18.11 14.20 3.90
N ALA A 57 -18.54 14.37 5.14
CA ALA A 57 -18.19 15.53 5.97
C ALA A 57 -16.66 15.64 6.17
N VAL A 58 -15.98 14.50 6.28
CA VAL A 58 -14.51 14.44 6.41
C VAL A 58 -13.81 14.93 5.16
N TYR A 59 -14.29 14.55 3.98
CA TYR A 59 -13.76 15.01 2.69
C TYR A 59 -13.86 16.54 2.56
N ARG A 60 -15.01 17.10 2.93
CA ARG A 60 -15.27 18.56 2.86
C ARG A 60 -14.53 19.36 3.92
N ALA A 61 -14.40 18.85 5.14
CA ALA A 61 -13.80 19.57 6.26
C ALA A 61 -12.26 19.61 6.21
N GLU A 62 -11.61 18.51 5.81
CA GLU A 62 -10.15 18.41 5.75
C GLU A 62 -9.57 18.96 4.42
N GLY A 63 -10.43 19.31 3.45
CA GLY A 63 -10.00 19.84 2.15
C GLY A 63 -9.18 18.83 1.33
N PHE A 64 -9.46 17.53 1.49
CA PHE A 64 -8.74 16.49 0.76
C PHE A 64 -8.84 16.71 -0.76
N GLN A 65 -7.71 16.59 -1.45
CA GLN A 65 -7.68 16.50 -2.91
C GLN A 65 -7.66 15.03 -3.32
N ALA A 66 -8.36 14.69 -4.41
CA ALA A 66 -8.23 13.36 -5.00
C ALA A 66 -6.75 13.05 -5.31
N LEU A 67 -6.34 11.79 -5.13
CA LEU A 67 -4.97 11.29 -5.25
C LEU A 67 -3.99 11.77 -4.17
N SER A 68 -4.46 12.49 -3.15
CA SER A 68 -3.62 12.79 -1.98
C SER A 68 -3.26 11.50 -1.22
N LYS A 69 -2.05 11.47 -0.64
CA LYS A 69 -1.69 10.45 0.34
C LYS A 69 -2.40 10.77 1.65
N VAL A 70 -3.11 9.77 2.16
CA VAL A 70 -3.83 9.82 3.41
C VAL A 70 -3.32 8.74 4.34
N GLU A 71 -3.38 9.02 5.64
CA GLU A 71 -3.13 8.04 6.67
C GLU A 71 -4.47 7.49 7.17
N VAL A 72 -4.63 6.16 7.10
CA VAL A 72 -5.78 5.47 7.66
C VAL A 72 -5.33 4.75 8.92
N ARG A 73 -6.03 5.01 10.03
CA ARG A 73 -5.80 4.35 11.31
C ARG A 73 -7.00 3.52 11.73
N ALA A 74 -6.74 2.27 12.10
CA ALA A 74 -7.72 1.37 12.71
C ALA A 74 -7.03 0.45 13.72
N ASN A 75 -7.60 0.29 14.91
CA ASN A 75 -7.08 -0.58 15.97
C ASN A 75 -5.58 -0.39 16.29
N GLY A 76 -5.10 0.87 16.33
CA GLY A 76 -3.70 1.20 16.60
C GLY A 76 -2.72 0.93 15.45
N LYS A 77 -3.17 0.30 14.36
CA LYS A 77 -2.40 0.20 13.12
C LYS A 77 -2.64 1.43 12.25
N ARG A 78 -1.62 1.78 11.48
CA ARG A 78 -1.64 2.86 10.50
C ARG A 78 -1.19 2.32 9.15
N ILE A 79 -1.90 2.70 8.10
CA ILE A 79 -1.48 2.47 6.72
C ILE A 79 -1.51 3.80 5.97
N LEU A 80 -0.64 3.92 4.97
CA LEU A 80 -0.71 5.03 4.03
C LEU A 80 -1.39 4.54 2.76
N ALA A 81 -2.37 5.31 2.29
CA ALA A 81 -3.17 4.98 1.13
C ALA A 81 -3.31 6.20 0.21
N THR A 82 -3.56 5.95 -1.07
CA THR A 82 -3.97 7.00 -2.02
C THR A 82 -5.49 7.15 -1.94
N LEU A 83 -5.97 8.38 -1.75
CA LEU A 83 -7.40 8.66 -1.66
C LEU A 83 -8.03 8.79 -3.06
N ASN A 84 -9.01 7.94 -3.34
CA ASN A 84 -9.93 8.07 -4.44
C ASN A 84 -11.28 8.58 -3.94
N VAL A 85 -11.93 9.41 -4.75
CA VAL A 85 -13.26 9.96 -4.44
C VAL A 85 -14.30 9.18 -5.23
N VAL A 86 -15.38 8.81 -4.57
CA VAL A 86 -16.47 8.04 -5.14
C VAL A 86 -17.76 8.86 -5.06
N ASP A 87 -18.59 8.75 -6.09
CA ASP A 87 -19.90 9.42 -6.18
C ASP A 87 -21.09 8.44 -6.04
N ASP A 88 -20.81 7.14 -5.97
CA ASP A 88 -21.81 6.08 -5.85
C ASP A 88 -21.84 5.50 -4.43
N GLU A 89 -22.94 5.76 -3.71
CA GLU A 89 -23.18 5.29 -2.34
C GLU A 89 -23.17 3.76 -2.21
N ARG A 90 -23.37 3.01 -3.31
CA ARG A 90 -23.30 1.54 -3.30
C ARG A 90 -21.89 1.03 -3.08
N ILE A 91 -20.88 1.83 -3.43
CA ILE A 91 -19.47 1.50 -3.25
C ILE A 91 -19.03 1.92 -1.84
N VAL A 92 -19.23 3.19 -1.47
CA VAL A 92 -18.91 3.75 -0.15
C VAL A 92 -19.94 4.82 0.22
N GLY A 93 -20.56 4.71 1.38
CA GLY A 93 -21.49 5.72 1.91
C GLY A 93 -20.80 6.93 2.54
N CYS A 94 -21.56 8.00 2.83
CA CYS A 94 -21.02 9.25 3.39
C CYS A 94 -20.37 9.13 4.78
N ALA A 95 -20.67 8.08 5.54
CA ALA A 95 -20.10 7.80 6.86
C ALA A 95 -19.10 6.62 6.84
N GLU A 96 -18.77 6.12 5.66
CA GLU A 96 -17.89 4.97 5.47
C GLU A 96 -16.53 5.41 4.93
N LEU A 97 -15.50 4.67 5.33
CA LEU A 97 -14.17 4.73 4.74
C LEU A 97 -13.92 3.41 4.02
N GLY A 98 -14.06 3.43 2.70
CA GLY A 98 -13.73 2.28 1.88
C GLY A 98 -12.22 2.10 1.80
N VAL A 99 -11.74 0.86 1.81
CA VAL A 99 -10.33 0.53 1.53
C VAL A 99 -10.24 -0.64 0.56
N SER A 100 -9.18 -0.68 -0.25
CA SER A 100 -8.91 -1.82 -1.15
C SER A 100 -8.65 -3.11 -0.39
N GLU A 101 -8.70 -4.25 -1.07
CA GLU A 101 -8.53 -5.57 -0.44
C GLU A 101 -7.18 -5.69 0.30
N ASP A 102 -6.09 -5.31 -0.35
CA ASP A 102 -4.75 -5.32 0.24
C ASP A 102 -4.64 -4.39 1.46
N ALA A 103 -5.20 -3.18 1.37
CA ALA A 103 -5.23 -2.22 2.48
C ALA A 103 -6.04 -2.75 3.67
N PHE A 104 -7.18 -3.41 3.41
CA PHE A 104 -8.01 -4.03 4.44
C PHE A 104 -7.28 -5.15 5.16
N ASP A 105 -6.59 -6.03 4.42
CA ASP A 105 -5.83 -7.14 4.97
C ASP A 105 -4.65 -6.67 5.84
N LEU A 106 -3.97 -5.57 5.45
CA LEU A 106 -2.92 -4.94 6.26
C LEU A 106 -3.45 -4.40 7.60
N LEU A 107 -4.62 -3.75 7.58
CA LEU A 107 -5.29 -3.29 8.79
C LEU A 107 -5.69 -4.48 9.66
N GLY A 108 -6.13 -5.61 9.08
CA GLY A 108 -6.42 -6.85 9.81
C GLY A 108 -7.47 -6.64 10.92
N VAL A 109 -8.53 -5.90 10.59
CA VAL A 109 -9.69 -5.65 11.45
C VAL A 109 -10.96 -6.21 10.80
N ALA A 110 -12.04 -6.35 11.56
CA ALA A 110 -13.33 -6.76 11.02
C ALA A 110 -13.95 -5.64 10.19
N ASP A 111 -14.81 -6.01 9.24
CA ASP A 111 -15.57 -5.03 8.46
C ASP A 111 -16.53 -4.28 9.37
N GLY A 112 -16.69 -2.98 9.14
CA GLY A 112 -17.45 -2.10 10.02
C GLY A 112 -16.68 -1.57 11.24
N HIS A 113 -15.38 -1.86 11.38
CA HIS A 113 -14.59 -1.34 12.50
C HIS A 113 -14.39 0.19 12.41
N PRO A 114 -14.44 0.94 13.52
CA PRO A 114 -14.18 2.38 13.47
C PRO A 114 -12.75 2.68 13.00
N ALA A 115 -12.63 3.56 12.02
CA ALA A 115 -11.38 4.04 11.46
C ALA A 115 -11.38 5.57 11.40
N SER A 116 -10.18 6.14 11.40
CA SER A 116 -9.97 7.57 11.14
C SER A 116 -9.06 7.74 9.95
N ILE A 117 -9.29 8.81 9.20
CA ILE A 117 -8.47 9.23 8.08
C ILE A 117 -7.94 10.63 8.35
N SER A 118 -6.69 10.89 8.01
CA SER A 118 -6.05 12.21 8.09
C SER A 118 -5.10 12.42 6.92
N GLN A 119 -4.68 13.65 6.68
CA GLN A 119 -3.59 13.92 5.72
C GLN A 119 -2.32 13.18 6.16
N ALA A 120 -1.63 12.55 5.20
CA ALA A 120 -0.35 11.91 5.47
C ALA A 120 0.74 12.96 5.59
N GLU A 121 1.50 12.92 6.68
CA GLU A 121 2.71 13.74 6.79
C GLU A 121 3.81 13.19 5.86
N PRO A 122 4.55 14.09 5.17
CA PRO A 122 5.71 13.69 4.37
C PRO A 122 6.68 12.82 5.16
N ALA A 123 7.35 11.91 4.46
CA ALA A 123 8.34 11.05 5.09
C ALA A 123 9.53 11.88 5.63
N SER A 124 10.10 11.45 6.75
CA SER A 124 11.21 12.16 7.40
C SER A 124 12.45 12.26 6.51
N SER A 125 12.61 11.31 5.59
CA SER A 125 13.74 11.22 4.67
C SER A 125 13.57 11.99 3.35
N ILE A 126 12.44 12.69 3.13
CA ILE A 126 12.24 13.49 1.91
C ILE A 126 13.33 14.57 1.70
N PRO A 127 13.82 15.29 2.73
CA PRO A 127 14.94 16.20 2.56
C PRO A 127 16.21 15.51 2.04
N ALA A 128 16.50 14.29 2.50
CA ALA A 128 17.64 13.50 2.00
C ALA A 128 17.44 13.07 0.53
N LEU A 129 16.21 12.72 0.14
CA LEU A 129 15.87 12.48 -1.27
C LEU A 129 16.17 13.72 -2.12
N HIS A 130 15.75 14.92 -1.69
CA HIS A 130 16.01 16.16 -2.43
C HIS A 130 17.51 16.44 -2.57
N ARG A 131 18.29 16.24 -1.50
CA ARG A 131 19.75 16.33 -1.54
C ARG A 131 20.36 15.36 -2.56
N LYS A 132 19.90 14.10 -2.58
CA LYS A 132 20.38 13.12 -3.58
C LYS A 132 20.01 13.52 -5.01
N ILE A 133 18.81 14.06 -5.22
CA ILE A 133 18.39 14.60 -6.54
C ILE A 133 19.28 15.78 -6.96
N ALA A 134 19.73 16.61 -6.01
CA ALA A 134 20.67 17.70 -6.26
C ALA A 134 22.12 17.23 -6.51
N GLY A 135 22.38 15.92 -6.48
CA GLY A 135 23.70 15.34 -6.69
C GLY A 135 24.57 15.31 -5.43
N GLU A 136 24.01 15.60 -4.26
CA GLU A 136 24.75 15.47 -3.01
C GLU A 136 24.96 13.99 -2.64
N ARG A 137 26.09 13.74 -1.99
CA ARG A 137 26.38 12.46 -1.36
C ARG A 137 25.57 12.31 -0.07
N LEU A 138 24.98 11.14 0.12
CA LEU A 138 24.25 10.82 1.34
C LEU A 138 25.10 10.01 2.31
N ASP A 139 24.86 10.20 3.60
CA ASP A 139 25.50 9.39 4.64
C ASP A 139 24.69 8.11 4.96
N ARG A 140 25.20 7.34 5.93
CA ARG A 140 24.58 6.09 6.35
C ARG A 140 23.17 6.28 6.92
N ASP A 141 22.95 7.33 7.70
CA ASP A 141 21.68 7.53 8.40
C ASP A 141 20.63 8.07 7.44
N ASP A 142 21.03 8.89 6.46
CA ASP A 142 20.21 9.28 5.32
C ASP A 142 19.67 8.04 4.57
N PHE A 143 20.54 7.11 4.16
CA PHE A 143 20.12 5.88 3.47
C PHE A 143 19.24 4.98 4.35
N ARG A 144 19.53 4.86 5.65
CA ARG A 144 18.68 4.11 6.58
C ARG A 144 17.28 4.72 6.69
N ALA A 145 17.19 6.04 6.80
CA ALA A 145 15.91 6.73 6.87
C ALA A 145 15.11 6.54 5.56
N ILE A 146 15.74 6.72 4.41
CA ILE A 146 15.10 6.51 3.10
C ILE A 146 14.58 5.08 2.96
N VAL A 147 15.41 4.07 3.21
CA VAL A 147 15.02 2.68 3.03
C VAL A 147 13.95 2.26 4.03
N ARG A 148 14.00 2.73 5.28
CA ARG A 148 12.93 2.52 6.27
C ARG A 148 11.61 3.12 5.78
N ASP A 149 11.63 4.39 5.36
CA ASP A 149 10.42 5.09 4.93
C ASP A 149 9.86 4.46 3.63
N ILE A 150 10.69 3.88 2.75
CA ILE A 150 10.24 3.05 1.61
C ILE A 150 9.61 1.73 2.09
N ALA A 151 10.26 1.00 3.00
CA ALA A 151 9.76 -0.26 3.53
C ALA A 151 8.43 -0.10 4.31
N GLU A 152 8.21 1.07 4.90
CA GLU A 152 6.97 1.46 5.58
C GLU A 152 5.91 2.06 4.63
N HIS A 153 6.10 1.95 3.30
CA HIS A 153 5.19 2.47 2.28
C HIS A 153 4.93 3.99 2.36
N ARG A 154 5.86 4.76 2.91
CA ARG A 154 5.75 6.22 3.03
C ARG A 154 6.02 6.93 1.70
N TYR A 155 6.92 6.39 0.89
CA TYR A 155 7.21 6.92 -0.43
C TYR A 155 6.06 6.65 -1.40
N SER A 156 5.71 7.66 -2.19
CA SER A 156 4.88 7.53 -3.38
C SER A 156 5.70 6.93 -4.53
N LYS A 157 5.01 6.51 -5.59
CA LYS A 157 5.67 6.05 -6.83
C LYS A 157 6.59 7.11 -7.42
N ILE A 158 6.20 8.37 -7.33
CA ILE A 158 6.98 9.50 -7.86
C ILE A 158 8.27 9.64 -7.06
N GLU A 159 8.19 9.65 -5.72
CA GLU A 159 9.37 9.77 -4.85
C GLU A 159 10.30 8.55 -4.99
N LEU A 160 9.74 7.34 -5.06
CA LEU A 160 10.52 6.12 -5.28
C LEU A 160 11.24 6.15 -6.65
N THR A 161 10.54 6.58 -7.70
CA THR A 161 11.12 6.73 -9.05
C THR A 161 12.21 7.79 -9.03
N ALA A 162 11.98 8.92 -8.38
CA ALA A 162 12.96 9.99 -8.25
C ALA A 162 14.22 9.51 -7.53
N PHE A 163 14.07 8.71 -6.46
CA PHE A 163 15.20 8.11 -5.75
C PHE A 163 16.03 7.19 -6.65
N VAL A 164 15.38 6.30 -7.39
CA VAL A 164 16.06 5.37 -8.32
C VAL A 164 16.79 6.14 -9.42
N VAL A 165 16.14 7.13 -10.03
CA VAL A 165 16.73 7.97 -11.07
C VAL A 165 17.92 8.76 -10.53
N ALA A 166 17.80 9.36 -9.34
CA ALA A 166 18.88 10.11 -8.71
C ALA A 166 20.10 9.22 -8.39
N CYS A 167 19.88 7.99 -7.91
CA CYS A 167 20.96 7.02 -7.69
C CYS A 167 21.65 6.61 -8.98
N ASN A 168 20.92 6.52 -10.09
CA ASN A 168 21.48 6.17 -11.39
C ASN A 168 22.23 7.35 -12.04
N GLN A 169 21.74 8.58 -11.90
CA GLN A 169 22.35 9.77 -12.51
C GLN A 169 23.59 10.26 -11.76
N GLY A 170 23.55 10.29 -10.43
CA GLY A 170 24.68 10.74 -9.61
C GLY A 170 25.79 9.70 -9.47
N GLU A 171 25.53 8.46 -9.92
CA GLU A 171 26.21 7.23 -9.52
C GLU A 171 26.30 7.08 -7.99
N LEU A 172 26.50 5.86 -7.50
CA LEU A 172 26.74 5.62 -6.08
C LEU A 172 28.20 5.25 -5.92
N ASP A 173 28.92 5.98 -5.07
CA ASP A 173 30.27 5.55 -4.71
C ASP A 173 30.23 4.28 -3.84
N ARG A 174 31.41 3.69 -3.60
CA ARG A 174 31.51 2.42 -2.87
C ARG A 174 30.93 2.47 -1.45
N GLU A 175 31.03 3.60 -0.76
CA GLU A 175 30.45 3.70 0.58
C GLU A 175 28.94 3.89 0.50
N GLU A 176 28.43 4.69 -0.44
CA GLU A 176 26.99 4.85 -0.64
C GLU A 176 26.32 3.52 -1.02
N VAL A 177 26.95 2.72 -1.90
CA VAL A 177 26.49 1.35 -2.21
C VAL A 177 26.45 0.49 -0.96
N TYR A 178 27.48 0.57 -0.11
CA TYR A 178 27.51 -0.16 1.15
C TYR A 178 26.42 0.32 2.13
N TYR A 179 26.20 1.63 2.26
CA TYR A 179 25.17 2.20 3.13
C TYR A 179 23.76 1.81 2.69
N LEU A 180 23.47 1.92 1.39
CA LEU A 180 22.22 1.48 0.82
C LEU A 180 21.99 -0.02 1.06
N THR A 181 23.01 -0.84 0.82
CA THR A 181 22.94 -2.30 1.03
C THR A 181 22.70 -2.64 2.50
N ASP A 182 23.44 -2.01 3.43
CA ASP A 182 23.25 -2.20 4.89
C ASP A 182 21.83 -1.81 5.31
N ALA A 183 21.32 -0.68 4.82
CA ALA A 183 19.97 -0.21 5.09
C ALA A 183 18.89 -1.19 4.56
N MET A 184 19.06 -1.74 3.36
CA MET A 184 18.16 -2.76 2.79
C MET A 184 18.17 -4.07 3.58
N VAL A 185 19.33 -4.50 4.06
CA VAL A 185 19.44 -5.70 4.91
C VAL A 185 18.84 -5.46 6.29
N ALA A 186 18.90 -4.23 6.81
CA ALA A 186 18.34 -3.86 8.11
C ALA A 186 16.81 -3.72 8.11
N SER A 187 16.19 -3.34 6.99
CA SER A 187 14.72 -3.19 6.89
C SER A 187 13.99 -4.53 6.70
N GLY A 188 14.71 -5.57 6.28
CA GLY A 188 14.15 -6.90 6.01
C GLY A 188 14.27 -7.89 7.17
N ARG A 189 13.74 -9.10 6.95
CA ARG A 189 13.95 -10.25 7.84
C ARG A 189 15.28 -10.93 7.50
N ARG A 190 16.01 -11.35 8.53
CA ARG A 190 17.23 -12.15 8.39
C ARG A 190 16.92 -13.62 8.69
N LEU A 191 17.32 -14.50 7.78
CA LEU A 191 17.22 -15.95 7.96
C LEU A 191 18.56 -16.47 8.50
N ASP A 192 18.51 -17.21 9.61
CA ASP A 192 19.66 -17.92 10.18
C ASP A 192 19.44 -19.43 10.05
N TRP A 193 20.28 -20.06 9.23
CA TRP A 193 20.21 -21.50 8.95
C TRP A 193 20.93 -22.36 9.98
N ARG A 194 21.70 -21.76 10.90
CA ARG A 194 22.51 -22.47 11.91
C ARG A 194 23.50 -23.49 11.34
N GLU A 195 23.85 -23.35 10.06
CA GLU A 195 24.82 -24.17 9.33
C GLU A 195 25.81 -23.25 8.61
N ARG A 196 27.09 -23.64 8.53
CA ARG A 196 28.13 -22.87 7.83
C ARG A 196 29.10 -23.82 7.10
N PRO A 197 29.57 -23.45 5.88
CA PRO A 197 29.23 -22.22 5.14
C PRO A 197 27.85 -22.29 4.47
N VAL A 198 27.13 -21.15 4.44
CA VAL A 198 25.97 -20.96 3.56
C VAL A 198 26.49 -20.37 2.26
N VAL A 199 26.21 -21.02 1.14
CA VAL A 199 26.67 -20.57 -0.18
C VAL A 199 25.51 -20.03 -1.02
N ASP A 200 25.79 -19.10 -1.92
CA ASP A 200 24.81 -18.61 -2.89
C ASP A 200 25.50 -18.34 -4.23
N LYS A 201 24.74 -18.46 -5.31
CA LYS A 201 25.17 -18.13 -6.67
C LYS A 201 24.23 -17.08 -7.21
N HIS A 202 24.72 -15.87 -7.48
CA HIS A 202 23.94 -14.83 -8.14
C HIS A 202 24.34 -14.64 -9.61
N CYS A 203 23.46 -14.06 -10.41
CA CYS A 203 23.77 -13.60 -11.77
C CYS A 203 22.97 -12.32 -12.02
N ILE A 204 23.66 -11.29 -12.52
CA ILE A 204 23.05 -9.98 -12.82
C ILE A 204 21.96 -10.03 -13.90
N GLY A 205 21.88 -11.13 -14.67
CA GLY A 205 20.90 -11.32 -15.72
C GLY A 205 21.31 -10.70 -17.06
N GLY A 206 20.31 -10.36 -17.88
CA GLY A 206 20.49 -9.72 -19.20
C GLY A 206 20.66 -10.68 -20.39
N ILE A 207 20.98 -11.96 -20.15
CA ILE A 207 21.14 -12.98 -21.20
C ILE A 207 19.88 -13.84 -21.30
N PRO A 208 19.18 -13.89 -22.45
CA PRO A 208 18.01 -14.73 -22.65
C PRO A 208 18.29 -16.22 -22.40
N GLY A 209 17.33 -16.91 -21.77
CA GLY A 209 17.41 -18.35 -21.57
C GLY A 209 18.45 -18.83 -20.55
N ASN A 210 19.00 -17.95 -19.70
CA ASN A 210 19.97 -18.33 -18.69
C ASN A 210 19.37 -19.28 -17.64
N ARG A 211 19.64 -20.58 -17.77
CA ARG A 211 19.24 -21.64 -16.83
C ARG A 211 20.39 -22.10 -15.93
N THR A 212 21.53 -21.41 -15.93
CA THR A 212 22.74 -21.84 -15.22
C THR A 212 22.50 -22.01 -13.72
N SER A 213 21.71 -21.14 -13.08
CA SER A 213 21.38 -21.30 -11.65
C SER A 213 20.65 -22.61 -11.35
N MET A 214 19.77 -23.06 -12.25
CA MET A 214 19.00 -24.29 -12.09
C MET A 214 19.87 -25.55 -12.17
N LEU A 215 21.09 -25.44 -12.71
CA LEU A 215 22.08 -26.52 -12.75
C LEU A 215 23.08 -26.41 -11.61
N VAL A 216 23.61 -25.20 -11.34
CA VAL A 216 24.65 -24.99 -10.34
C VAL A 216 24.15 -25.27 -8.92
N VAL A 217 22.96 -24.79 -8.56
CA VAL A 217 22.40 -24.98 -7.21
C VAL A 217 22.27 -26.46 -6.83
N PRO A 218 21.64 -27.35 -7.65
CA PRO A 218 21.57 -28.76 -7.29
C PRO A 218 22.93 -29.48 -7.32
N ILE A 219 23.87 -29.10 -8.18
CA ILE A 219 25.24 -29.66 -8.16
C ILE A 219 25.91 -29.33 -6.82
N VAL A 220 25.89 -28.07 -6.40
CA VAL A 220 26.46 -27.61 -5.13
C VAL A 220 25.80 -28.31 -3.94
N ALA A 221 24.47 -28.42 -3.95
CA ALA A 221 23.72 -29.10 -2.90
C ALA A 221 24.01 -30.63 -2.83
N ALA A 222 24.18 -31.29 -3.98
CA ALA A 222 24.53 -32.71 -4.05
C ALA A 222 25.93 -33.00 -3.47
N HIS A 223 26.82 -32.01 -3.46
CA HIS A 223 28.12 -32.08 -2.78
C HIS A 223 28.08 -31.67 -1.30
N GLY A 224 26.89 -31.59 -0.70
CA GLY A 224 26.71 -31.41 0.74
C GLY A 224 26.78 -29.97 1.23
N MET A 225 26.70 -28.97 0.34
CA MET A 225 26.70 -27.55 0.73
C MET A 225 25.27 -26.99 0.81
N LEU A 226 24.97 -26.24 1.88
CA LEU A 226 23.71 -25.51 2.01
C LEU A 226 23.65 -24.29 1.08
N CYS A 227 22.75 -24.33 0.08
CA CYS A 227 22.62 -23.30 -0.96
C CYS A 227 21.17 -22.76 -1.10
N PRO A 228 20.72 -21.86 -0.19
CA PRO A 228 19.35 -21.34 -0.18
C PRO A 228 19.16 -20.23 -1.23
N LYS A 229 19.03 -20.62 -2.51
CA LYS A 229 18.91 -19.68 -3.64
C LYS A 229 17.53 -19.00 -3.70
N THR A 230 17.52 -17.67 -3.71
CA THR A 230 16.33 -16.85 -4.05
C THR A 230 16.53 -16.18 -5.41
N SER A 231 15.50 -16.08 -6.25
CA SER A 231 15.56 -15.44 -7.57
C SER A 231 14.42 -14.44 -7.74
N SER A 232 14.71 -13.30 -8.38
CA SER A 232 13.67 -12.36 -8.83
C SER A 232 12.97 -12.87 -10.09
N ARG A 233 11.78 -12.33 -10.36
CA ARG A 233 11.09 -12.50 -11.66
C ARG A 233 11.62 -11.47 -12.66
N ALA A 234 11.53 -11.80 -13.94
CA ALA A 234 11.72 -10.87 -15.05
C ALA A 234 10.42 -10.13 -15.36
#